data_AF-A0A498SZK8-F1
#
_entry.id   AF-A0A498SZK8-F1
#
_cell.length_a   1.000
_cell.length_b   1.000
_cell.length_c   1.000
_cell.angle_alpha   90.00
_cell.angle_beta   90.00
_cell.angle_gamma   90.00
#
_symmetry.space_group_name_H-M   'P 1'
#
loop_
_entity.id
_entity.type
_entity.pdbx_description
1 polymer ?
#
loop_
_entity_poly.entity_id
_entity_poly.type
_entity_poly.pdbx_seq_one_letter_code
_entity_poly.pdbx_strand_id
1 'polypeptide(L)'
;MESYGNYLAGRFLENWKVKEPKYGERERTLIIKTGNCLNEMFITIGTSLGIIEADLTACFPSPMLLFCNPGEVSCQLMNYTHIITVWMGDVNADMNYSPMPAGIAFFCETPAVLHNVLNSNGNLLGET
;
A
#
# COMPACT_ATOMS: atom_id res chain seq x y z
N MET A 1 -3.02 2.29 -8.44
CA MET A 1 -2.71 1.81 -7.08
C MET A 1 -1.22 1.96 -6.76
N GLU A 2 -0.32 1.52 -7.64
CA GLU A 2 1.15 1.70 -7.50
C GLU A 2 1.59 3.16 -7.30
N SER A 3 0.91 4.11 -7.96
CA SER A 3 1.19 5.55 -7.84
C SER A 3 1.05 6.10 -6.42
N TYR A 4 0.08 5.61 -5.63
CA TYR A 4 -0.13 6.05 -4.25
C TYR A 4 0.97 5.53 -3.33
N GLY A 5 1.27 4.24 -3.41
CA GLY A 5 2.31 3.60 -2.62
C GLY A 5 3.69 4.22 -2.85
N ASN A 6 4.04 4.47 -4.12
CA ASN A 6 5.32 5.09 -4.47
C ASN A 6 5.46 6.51 -3.91
N TYR A 7 4.41 7.32 -3.98
CA TYR A 7 4.41 8.65 -3.36
C TYR A 7 4.62 8.56 -1.84
N LEU A 8 3.90 7.67 -1.16
CA LEU A 8 4.02 7.52 0.29
C LEU A 8 5.42 7.05 0.70
N ALA A 9 5.99 6.09 -0.03
CA ALA A 9 7.35 5.63 0.19
C ALA A 9 8.36 6.78 0.09
N GLY A 10 8.24 7.62 -0.96
CA GLY A 10 9.07 8.82 -1.10
C GLY A 10 8.86 9.83 0.03
N ARG A 11 7.61 10.11 0.41
CA ARG A 11 7.26 11.03 1.49
C ARG A 11 7.78 10.58 2.85
N PHE A 12 7.79 9.28 3.12
CA PHE A 12 8.14 8.74 4.45
C PHE A 12 9.64 8.49 4.62
N LEU A 13 10.39 8.36 3.52
CA LEU A 13 11.80 7.92 3.49
C LEU A 13 12.70 8.63 4.51
N GLU A 14 12.66 9.96 4.58
CA GLU A 14 13.57 10.73 5.44
C GLU A 14 13.29 10.52 6.93
N ASN A 15 12.02 10.31 7.27
CA ASN A 15 11.54 10.29 8.65
C ASN A 15 11.21 8.89 9.17
N TRP A 16 11.33 7.84 8.36
CA TRP A 16 11.04 6.46 8.77
C TRP A 16 12.16 5.91 9.67
N LYS A 17 11.99 5.99 11.00
CA LYS A 17 12.96 5.49 11.98
C LYS A 17 12.41 4.28 12.73
N VAL A 18 12.82 3.09 12.31
CA VAL A 18 12.40 1.80 12.90
C VAL A 18 12.66 1.73 14.42
N LYS A 19 13.77 2.30 14.90
CA LYS A 19 14.13 2.33 16.33
C LYS A 19 13.37 3.38 17.15
N GLU A 20 12.81 4.38 16.47
CA GLU A 20 12.05 5.46 17.09
C GLU A 20 10.73 5.67 16.32
N PRO A 21 9.75 4.75 16.43
CA PRO A 21 8.58 4.74 15.56
C PRO A 21 7.75 6.03 15.57
N LYS A 22 7.82 6.81 16.67
CA LYS A 22 7.12 8.10 16.82
C LYS A 22 7.87 9.29 16.22
N TYR A 23 9.16 9.16 15.89
CA TYR A 23 9.93 10.23 15.26
C TYR A 23 9.27 10.60 13.92
N GLY A 24 8.98 11.88 13.70
CA GLY A 24 8.38 12.36 12.46
C GLY A 24 6.93 11.89 12.19
N GLU A 25 6.21 11.41 13.20
CA GLU A 25 4.82 10.93 13.06
C GLU A 25 3.92 12.00 12.42
N ARG A 26 4.03 13.24 12.88
CA ARG A 26 3.20 14.36 12.40
C ARG A 26 3.37 14.60 10.89
N GLU A 27 4.60 14.50 10.39
CA GLU A 27 4.94 14.68 8.98
C GLU A 27 4.44 13.50 8.13
N ARG A 28 4.35 12.30 8.73
CA ARG A 28 3.79 11.10 8.10
C ARG A 28 2.27 10.97 8.22
N THR A 29 1.63 11.71 9.12
CA THR A 29 0.17 11.71 9.24
C THR A 29 -0.48 12.09 7.92
N LEU A 30 -1.38 11.24 7.45
CA LEU A 30 -2.15 11.46 6.24
C LEU A 30 -3.53 11.97 6.64
N ILE A 31 -3.88 13.15 6.16
CA ILE A 31 -5.22 13.69 6.29
C ILE A 31 -6.00 13.15 5.10
N ILE A 32 -6.96 12.25 5.36
CA ILE A 32 -7.78 11.66 4.31
C ILE A 32 -8.91 12.62 3.95
N LYS A 33 -9.59 13.16 4.97
CA LYS A 33 -10.73 14.08 4.83
C LYS A 33 -10.75 15.11 5.94
N THR A 34 -10.98 16.37 5.58
CA THR A 34 -11.19 17.48 6.52
C THR A 34 -12.56 18.09 6.28
N GLY A 35 -13.45 18.03 7.27
CA GLY A 35 -14.85 18.42 7.07
C GLY A 35 -15.47 17.59 5.95
N ASN A 36 -15.93 18.26 4.88
CA ASN A 36 -16.49 17.62 3.68
C ASN A 36 -15.47 17.44 2.53
N CYS A 37 -14.25 17.96 2.68
CA CYS A 37 -13.26 17.95 1.61
C CYS A 37 -12.33 16.74 1.74
N LEU A 38 -12.32 15.89 0.72
CA LEU A 38 -11.33 14.84 0.58
C LEU A 38 -9.98 15.48 0.23
N ASN A 39 -8.89 14.86 0.69
CA ASN A 39 -7.55 15.32 0.35
C ASN A 39 -7.30 15.23 -1.16
N GLU A 40 -6.72 16.29 -1.73
CA GLU A 40 -6.47 16.47 -3.16
C GLU A 40 -5.69 15.31 -3.78
N MET A 41 -4.79 14.70 -3.02
CA MET A 41 -4.03 13.53 -3.47
C MET A 41 -4.96 12.34 -3.80
N PHE A 42 -5.97 12.10 -2.96
CA PHE A 42 -6.95 11.04 -3.18
C PHE A 42 -7.86 11.36 -4.36
N ILE A 43 -8.28 12.63 -4.49
CA ILE A 43 -9.07 13.10 -5.64
C ILE A 43 -8.28 12.89 -6.93
N THR A 44 -7.01 13.29 -6.97
CA THR A 44 -6.13 13.17 -8.13
C THR A 44 -5.97 11.71 -8.56
N ILE A 45 -5.69 10.82 -7.60
CA ILE A 45 -5.50 9.40 -7.88
C ILE A 45 -6.80 8.74 -8.30
N GLY A 46 -7.91 9.02 -7.60
CA GLY A 46 -9.23 8.54 -7.97
C GLY A 46 -9.60 8.94 -9.40
N THR A 47 -9.42 10.22 -9.73
CA THR A 47 -9.69 10.76 -11.07
C THR A 47 -8.82 10.09 -12.14
N SER A 48 -7.53 9.88 -11.87
CA SER A 48 -6.64 9.16 -12.80
C SER A 48 -7.05 7.70 -13.06
N LEU A 49 -7.81 7.11 -12.14
CA LEU A 49 -8.35 5.75 -12.24
C LEU A 49 -9.79 5.73 -12.79
N GLY A 50 -10.35 6.89 -13.16
CA GLY A 50 -11.71 7.03 -13.65
C GLY A 50 -12.79 6.93 -12.57
N ILE A 51 -12.42 7.07 -11.29
CA ILE A 51 -13.37 7.06 -10.17
C ILE A 51 -14.03 8.44 -10.06
N ILE A 52 -15.36 8.45 -9.98
CA ILE A 52 -16.15 9.67 -9.78
C ILE A 52 -15.86 10.23 -8.38
N GLU A 53 -15.51 11.52 -8.30
CA GLU A 53 -15.14 12.18 -7.04
C GLU A 53 -16.23 12.09 -5.97
N ALA A 54 -17.50 12.22 -6.37
CA ALA A 54 -18.63 12.11 -5.46
C ALA A 54 -18.71 10.73 -4.80
N ASP A 55 -18.53 9.65 -5.58
CA ASP A 55 -18.54 8.28 -5.08
C ASP A 55 -17.34 8.03 -4.17
N LEU A 56 -16.15 8.52 -4.56
CA LEU A 56 -14.96 8.43 -3.73
C LEU A 56 -15.14 9.16 -2.38
N THR A 57 -15.75 10.35 -2.40
CA THR A 57 -16.01 11.14 -1.20
C THR A 57 -17.04 10.47 -0.30
N ALA A 58 -18.03 9.79 -0.87
CA ALA A 58 -19.04 9.05 -0.12
C ALA A 58 -18.46 7.87 0.67
N CYS A 59 -17.36 7.27 0.20
CA CYS A 59 -16.63 6.21 0.90
C CYS A 59 -15.98 6.68 2.21
N PHE A 60 -15.77 8.00 2.39
CA PHE A 60 -15.18 8.58 3.59
C PHE A 60 -16.19 9.51 4.26
N PRO A 61 -17.21 9.00 4.97
CA PRO A 61 -18.31 9.83 5.48
C PRO A 61 -17.89 10.78 6.61
N SER A 62 -16.74 10.56 7.26
CA SER A 62 -16.28 11.38 8.39
C SER A 62 -14.84 11.85 8.20
N PRO A 63 -14.46 13.00 8.78
CA PRO A 63 -13.08 13.44 8.77
C PRO A 63 -12.19 12.38 9.40
N MET A 64 -11.06 12.11 8.74
CA MET A 64 -10.25 10.92 9.01
C MET A 64 -8.77 11.26 8.87
N LEU A 65 -8.00 10.81 9.86
CA LEU A 65 -6.54 10.89 9.91
C LEU A 65 -5.97 9.47 9.96
N LEU A 66 -4.90 9.23 9.20
CA LEU A 66 -4.14 8.00 9.25
C LEU A 66 -2.73 8.28 9.80
N PHE A 67 -2.37 7.59 10.86
CA PHE A 67 -1.03 7.58 11.44
C PHE A 67 -0.28 6.38 10.87
N CYS A 68 0.82 6.64 10.16
CA CYS A 68 1.65 5.61 9.54
C CYS A 68 3.01 5.58 10.21
N ASN A 69 3.24 4.61 11.10
CA ASN A 69 4.48 4.47 11.84
C ASN A 69 5.09 3.07 11.65
N PRO A 70 6.39 2.91 11.84
CA PRO A 70 7.00 1.58 11.94
C PRO A 70 6.26 0.72 12.97
N GLY A 71 5.80 -0.46 12.55
CA GLY A 71 5.10 -1.42 13.42
C GLY A 71 3.62 -1.13 13.71
N GLU A 72 3.08 0.03 13.31
CA GLU A 72 1.66 0.35 13.51
C GLU A 72 1.13 1.34 12.47
N VAL A 73 0.00 0.99 11.86
CA VAL A 73 -0.84 1.91 11.10
C VAL A 73 -2.18 2.01 11.82
N SER A 74 -2.58 3.23 12.17
CA SER A 74 -3.83 3.47 12.89
C SER A 74 -4.58 4.67 12.35
N CYS A 75 -5.88 4.70 12.62
CA CYS A 75 -6.83 5.63 12.03
C CYS A 75 -7.64 6.30 13.12
N GLN A 76 -7.78 7.62 13.07
CA GLN A 76 -8.67 8.38 13.92
C GLN A 76 -9.79 8.99 13.07
N LEU A 77 -11.03 8.64 13.43
CA LEU A 77 -12.23 9.26 12.85
C LEU A 77 -12.76 10.29 13.84
N MET A 78 -13.12 11.48 13.38
CA MET A 78 -13.56 12.56 14.28
C MET A 78 -14.93 12.31 14.93
N ASN A 79 -15.72 11.38 14.40
CA ASN A 79 -16.99 10.94 14.98
C ASN A 79 -16.86 9.70 15.87
N TYR A 80 -15.63 9.24 16.12
CA TYR A 80 -15.37 8.04 16.92
C TYR A 80 -14.29 8.32 17.97
N THR A 81 -14.56 7.97 19.22
CA THR A 81 -13.70 8.32 20.35
C THR A 81 -12.41 7.52 20.42
N HIS A 82 -12.36 6.35 19.79
CA HIS A 82 -11.21 5.46 19.85
C HIS A 82 -10.40 5.53 18.56
N ILE A 83 -9.09 5.33 18.69
CA ILE A 83 -8.22 5.09 17.53
C ILE A 83 -8.44 3.65 17.07
N ILE A 84 -8.61 3.46 15.76
CA ILE A 84 -8.77 2.15 15.12
C ILE A 84 -7.41 1.70 14.59
N THR A 85 -6.91 0.56 15.05
CA THR A 85 -5.71 -0.06 14.48
C THR A 85 -6.05 -0.69 13.14
N VAL A 86 -5.38 -0.24 12.07
CA VAL A 86 -5.52 -0.78 10.71
C VAL A 86 -4.54 -1.94 10.51
N TRP A 87 -3.31 -1.77 10.99
CA TRP A 87 -2.27 -2.81 10.96
C TRP A 87 -1.35 -2.63 12.16
N MET A 88 -0.83 -3.74 12.69
CA MET A 88 0.17 -3.76 13.75
C MET A 88 1.05 -5.00 13.59
N GLY A 89 2.35 -4.85 13.79
CA GLY A 89 3.30 -5.94 13.60
C GLY A 89 4.74 -5.58 13.94
N ASP A 90 5.65 -6.47 13.53
CA ASP A 90 7.09 -6.23 13.65
C ASP A 90 7.49 -5.00 12.83
N VAL A 91 8.29 -4.12 13.43
CA VAL A 91 8.83 -2.93 12.77
C VAL A 91 9.76 -3.27 11.59
N ASN A 92 10.29 -4.51 11.54
CA ASN A 92 11.09 -5.06 10.44
C ASN A 92 10.32 -6.11 9.63
N ALA A 93 8.98 -6.03 9.58
CA ALA A 93 8.16 -6.99 8.82
C ALA A 93 8.61 -7.16 7.35
N ASP A 94 9.14 -6.10 6.73
CA ASP A 94 9.68 -6.13 5.36
C ASP A 94 10.86 -7.11 5.18
N MET A 95 11.56 -7.46 6.26
CA MET A 95 12.66 -8.42 6.27
C MET A 95 12.22 -9.84 6.63
N ASN A 96 10.96 -10.01 7.05
CA ASN A 96 10.43 -11.28 7.52
C ASN A 96 9.84 -12.09 6.36
N TYR A 97 10.09 -13.40 6.39
CA TYR A 97 9.57 -14.32 5.38
C TYR A 97 8.26 -14.94 5.87
N SER A 98 7.27 -15.01 4.97
CA SER A 98 6.04 -15.77 5.21
C SER A 98 6.23 -17.22 4.74
N PRO A 99 6.00 -18.23 5.60
CA PRO A 99 6.13 -19.62 5.19
C PRO A 99 5.05 -19.96 4.15
N MET A 100 5.46 -20.47 3.00
CA MET A 100 4.55 -20.94 1.96
C MET A 100 4.72 -22.45 1.77
N PRO A 101 3.63 -23.25 1.80
CA PRO A 101 3.71 -24.67 1.49
C PRO A 101 4.26 -24.91 0.07
N ALA A 102 5.22 -25.81 -0.07
CA ALA A 102 5.95 -26.06 -1.33
C ALA A 102 5.02 -26.37 -2.53
N GLY A 103 3.94 -27.12 -2.31
CA GLY A 103 2.97 -27.43 -3.37
C GLY A 103 2.23 -26.21 -3.92
N ILE A 104 1.96 -25.21 -3.07
CA ILE A 104 1.32 -23.96 -3.48
C ILE A 104 2.33 -23.05 -4.19
N ALA A 105 3.55 -22.94 -3.66
CA ALA A 105 4.62 -22.16 -4.28
C ALA A 105 4.88 -22.63 -5.73
N PHE A 106 5.00 -23.95 -5.93
CA PHE A 106 5.19 -24.55 -7.25
C PHE A 106 4.04 -24.20 -8.22
N PHE A 107 2.79 -24.28 -7.76
CA PHE A 107 1.62 -23.94 -8.58
C PHE A 107 1.61 -22.45 -9.01
N CYS A 108 1.99 -21.54 -8.11
CA CYS A 108 2.07 -20.12 -8.40
C CYS A 108 3.21 -19.77 -9.38
N GLU A 109 4.31 -20.51 -9.35
CA GLU A 109 5.45 -20.35 -10.28
C GLU A 109 5.19 -20.98 -11.65
N THR A 110 4.28 -21.97 -11.73
CA THR A 110 4.03 -22.76 -12.94
C THR A 110 3.72 -21.91 -14.19
N PRO A 111 2.90 -20.84 -14.14
CA PRO A 111 2.67 -19.98 -15.31
C PRO A 111 3.93 -19.24 -15.79
N ALA A 112 4.79 -18.79 -14.87
CA ALA A 112 6.03 -18.10 -15.19
C ALA A 112 7.09 -19.07 -15.76
N VAL A 113 7.15 -20.29 -15.21
CA VAL A 113 8.03 -21.36 -15.69
C VAL A 113 7.59 -21.83 -17.09
N LEU A 114 6.30 -22.02 -17.33
CA LEU A 114 5.75 -22.37 -18.65
C LEU A 114 6.02 -21.29 -19.69
N HIS A 115 5.82 -20.02 -19.36
CA HIS A 115 6.12 -18.91 -20.25
C HIS A 115 7.60 -18.86 -20.64
N ASN A 116 8.51 -19.09 -19.69
CA ASN A 116 9.95 -19.10 -19.95
C ASN A 116 10.38 -20.31 -20.80
N VAL A 117 9.81 -21.50 -20.57
CA VAL A 117 10.11 -22.72 -21.35
C VAL A 117 9.59 -22.61 -22.79
N LEU A 118 8.40 -22.05 -22.99
CA LEU A 118 7.84 -21.86 -24.33
C LEU A 118 8.64 -20.82 -25.14
N ASN A 119 9.10 -19.74 -24.49
CA ASN A 119 9.89 -18.70 -25.16
C ASN A 119 11.37 -19.08 -25.34
N SER A 120 11.95 -19.93 -24.49
CA SER A 120 13.32 -20.41 -24.69
C SER A 120 13.43 -21.40 -25.86
N ASN A 121 12.37 -22.16 -26.13
CA ASN A 121 12.32 -23.13 -27.23
C ASN A 121 11.98 -22.50 -28.59
N GLY A 122 11.50 -21.25 -28.63
CA GLY A 122 11.24 -20.51 -29.87
C GLY A 122 12.50 -20.10 -30.65
N ASN A 123 13.67 -20.09 -30.00
CA ASN A 123 14.95 -19.73 -30.62
C ASN A 123 15.69 -20.90 -31.30
N LEU A 124 15.16 -22.13 -31.22
CA LEU A 124 15.79 -23.34 -31.78
C LEU A 124 15.18 -23.80 -33.11
N LEU A 125 14.16 -23.13 -33.63
CA LEU A 125 13.47 -23.48 -34.88
C LEU A 125 13.87 -22.58 -36.08
N GLY A 126 14.91 -21.75 -35.94
CA GLY A 126 15.39 -20.81 -36.95
C GLY A 126 16.67 -21.21 -37.70
N GLU A 127 17.23 -22.40 -37.44
CA GLU A 127 18.45 -22.87 -38.13
C GLU A 127 18.22 -24.28 -38.71
N THR A 128 17.61 -24.33 -39.89
CA THR A 128 17.71 -25.46 -40.83
C THR A 128 17.95 -24.93 -42.22
#